data_AF-A0A7K4FLK6-F1
#
_entry.id   AF-A0A7K4FLK6-F1
#
_cell.length_a   1.000
_cell.length_b   1.000
_cell.length_c   1.000
_cell.angle_alpha   90.00
_cell.angle_beta   90.00
_cell.angle_gamma   90.00
#
_symmetry.space_group_name_H-M   'P 1'
#
loop_
_entity.id
_entity.type
_entity.pdbx_description
1 polymer ?
#
loop_
_entity_poly.entity_id
_entity_poly.type
_entity_poly.pdbx_seq_one_letter_code
_entity_poly.pdbx_strand_id
1 'polypeptide(L)'
;MTEIRRNKGAAIPIIFIFALFIVVFYYFSHYTGLKLFILGLLSSPLFIIAYLLLSYKGPKKSRLYGLENLTAKLPAIKKAKGHVPFKYKLMWTAVVVLIYFALTNIYIYGLNTSKTVDVFASFRAIFAGASGSLMDLGIGPIVTASIVMQLFAGA
;
A
#
# COMPACT_ATOMS: atom_id res chain seq x y z
N MET A 1 2.92 -21.55 -10.84
CA MET A 1 1.89 -20.84 -10.06
C MET A 1 0.81 -21.85 -9.73
N THR A 2 0.63 -22.22 -8.47
CA THR A 2 -0.45 -23.13 -8.06
C THR A 2 -1.80 -22.46 -8.32
N GLU A 3 -2.70 -23.16 -9.01
CA GLU A 3 -4.03 -22.65 -9.32
C GLU A 3 -4.79 -22.36 -8.03
N ILE A 4 -5.09 -21.08 -7.77
CA ILE A 4 -5.81 -20.67 -6.56
C ILE A 4 -7.27 -21.08 -6.74
N ARG A 5 -7.70 -22.13 -6.03
CA ARG A 5 -9.11 -22.53 -6.00
C ARG A 5 -9.96 -21.43 -5.38
N ARG A 6 -10.97 -20.98 -6.13
CA ARG A 6 -11.83 -19.84 -5.79
C ARG A 6 -13.30 -20.24 -5.75
N ASN A 7 -14.02 -19.71 -4.76
CA ASN A 7 -15.47 -19.84 -4.68
C ASN A 7 -16.14 -18.75 -5.51
N LYS A 8 -16.64 -19.09 -6.70
CA LYS A 8 -17.38 -18.15 -7.57
C LYS A 8 -18.67 -17.64 -6.89
N GLY A 9 -19.26 -18.41 -5.98
CA GLY A 9 -20.45 -17.98 -5.22
C GLY A 9 -20.21 -16.78 -4.29
N ALA A 10 -18.94 -16.50 -3.92
CA ALA A 10 -18.61 -15.30 -3.14
C ALA A 10 -18.75 -14.00 -3.93
N ALA A 11 -18.89 -14.06 -5.26
CA ALA A 11 -19.11 -12.87 -6.10
C ALA A 11 -20.50 -12.24 -5.87
N ILE A 12 -21.52 -13.06 -5.61
CA ILE A 12 -22.92 -12.62 -5.47
C ILE A 12 -23.09 -11.58 -4.35
N PRO A 13 -22.68 -11.85 -3.08
CA PRO A 13 -22.82 -10.85 -2.03
C PRO A 13 -21.97 -9.60 -2.28
N ILE A 14 -20.83 -9.72 -2.95
CA ILE A 14 -19.93 -8.58 -3.20
C ILE A 14 -20.50 -7.66 -4.27
N ILE A 15 -21.06 -8.21 -5.33
CA ILE A 15 -21.76 -7.45 -6.37
C ILE A 15 -23.00 -6.77 -5.78
N PHE A 16 -23.73 -7.46 -4.89
CA PHE A 16 -24.85 -6.86 -4.19
C PHE A 16 -24.43 -5.66 -3.32
N ILE A 17 -23.37 -5.81 -2.52
CA ILE A 17 -22.84 -4.69 -1.71
C ILE A 17 -22.33 -3.55 -2.59
N PHE A 18 -21.70 -3.87 -3.73
CA PHE A 18 -21.28 -2.87 -4.71
C PHE A 18 -22.47 -2.09 -5.29
N ALA A 19 -23.53 -2.80 -5.69
CA ALA A 19 -24.75 -2.17 -6.18
C ALA A 19 -25.40 -1.29 -5.10
N LEU A 20 -25.49 -1.79 -3.86
CA LEU A 20 -25.99 -1.03 -2.73
C LEU A 20 -25.16 0.24 -2.47
N PHE A 21 -23.83 0.13 -2.53
CA PHE A 21 -22.92 1.28 -2.41
C PHE A 21 -23.24 2.36 -3.45
N ILE A 22 -23.43 1.98 -4.73
CA ILE A 22 -23.80 2.92 -5.79
C ILE A 22 -25.17 3.56 -5.54
N VAL A 23 -26.17 2.77 -5.11
CA VAL A 23 -27.52 3.26 -4.81
C VAL A 23 -27.52 4.26 -3.64
N VAL A 24 -26.76 3.96 -2.58
CA VAL A 24 -26.62 4.87 -1.43
C VAL A 24 -26.02 6.21 -1.86
N PHE A 25 -24.95 6.19 -2.66
CA PHE A 25 -24.34 7.43 -3.16
C PHE A 25 -25.22 8.19 -4.16
N TYR A 26 -26.04 7.48 -4.95
CA TYR A 26 -27.06 8.11 -5.78
C TYR A 26 -28.08 8.88 -4.92
N TYR A 27 -28.59 8.24 -3.87
CA TYR A 27 -29.64 8.82 -3.01
C TYR A 27 -29.14 9.94 -2.10
N PHE A 28 -28.01 9.74 -1.41
CA PHE A 28 -27.51 10.70 -0.42
C PHE A 28 -26.74 11.85 -1.04
N SER A 29 -25.90 11.58 -2.05
CA SER A 29 -25.01 12.59 -2.63
C SER A 29 -25.56 13.21 -3.92
N HIS A 30 -26.77 12.81 -4.34
CA HIS A 30 -27.43 13.27 -5.57
C HIS A 30 -26.50 13.21 -6.81
N TYR A 31 -25.54 12.29 -6.81
CA TYR A 31 -24.62 12.14 -7.92
C TYR A 31 -25.40 11.59 -9.11
N THR A 32 -25.42 12.32 -10.23
CA THR A 32 -26.17 11.90 -11.43
C THR A 32 -25.21 11.47 -12.53
N GLY A 33 -25.61 10.42 -13.27
CA GLY A 33 -24.95 9.95 -14.51
C GLY A 33 -23.44 9.77 -14.38
N LEU A 34 -22.70 10.72 -14.96
CA LEU A 34 -21.23 10.67 -15.10
C LEU A 34 -20.50 10.58 -13.74
N LYS A 35 -20.99 11.27 -12.70
CA LYS A 35 -20.36 11.23 -11.36
C LYS A 35 -20.49 9.86 -10.70
N LEU A 36 -21.63 9.18 -10.87
CA LEU A 36 -21.81 7.80 -10.39
C LEU A 36 -20.95 6.81 -11.16
N PHE A 37 -20.82 7.01 -12.47
CA PHE A 37 -19.96 6.16 -13.28
C PHE A 37 -18.50 6.27 -12.85
N ILE A 38 -17.99 7.50 -12.67
CA ILE A 38 -16.64 7.72 -12.15
C ILE A 38 -16.48 7.11 -10.76
N LEU A 39 -17.45 7.30 -9.87
CA LEU A 39 -17.42 6.74 -8.52
C LEU A 39 -17.37 5.21 -8.54
N GLY A 40 -18.18 4.57 -9.38
CA GLY A 40 -18.20 3.12 -9.53
C GLY A 40 -16.89 2.59 -10.08
N LEU A 41 -16.31 3.27 -11.07
CA LEU A 41 -15.02 2.89 -11.65
C LEU A 41 -13.88 3.04 -10.63
N LEU A 42 -13.82 4.16 -9.89
CA LEU A 42 -12.80 4.41 -8.86
C LEU A 42 -12.93 3.48 -7.64
N SER A 43 -14.15 3.10 -7.27
CA SER A 43 -14.38 2.17 -6.15
C SER A 43 -14.24 0.70 -6.55
N SER A 44 -14.37 0.36 -7.83
CA SER A 44 -14.29 -1.03 -8.33
C SER A 44 -13.06 -1.82 -7.86
N PRO A 45 -11.82 -1.26 -7.78
CA PRO A 45 -10.65 -2.01 -7.33
C PRO A 45 -10.80 -2.47 -5.87
N LEU A 46 -11.49 -1.70 -5.03
CA LEU A 46 -11.73 -2.03 -3.63
C LEU A 46 -12.61 -3.30 -3.51
N PHE A 47 -13.66 -3.39 -4.32
CA PHE A 47 -14.55 -4.54 -4.37
C PHE A 47 -13.90 -5.75 -5.03
N ILE A 48 -13.01 -5.54 -6.00
CA ILE A 48 -12.17 -6.61 -6.57
C ILE A 48 -11.26 -7.18 -5.50
N ILE A 49 -10.57 -6.35 -4.71
CA ILE A 49 -9.72 -6.79 -3.59
C ILE A 49 -10.55 -7.58 -2.57
N ALA A 50 -11.75 -7.11 -2.22
CA ALA A 50 -12.67 -7.84 -1.34
C ALA A 50 -13.04 -9.22 -1.92
N TYR A 51 -13.33 -9.31 -3.22
CA TYR A 51 -13.59 -10.57 -3.90
C TYR A 51 -12.39 -11.52 -3.88
N LEU A 52 -11.19 -11.01 -4.14
CA LEU A 52 -9.96 -11.81 -4.10
C LEU A 52 -9.76 -12.47 -2.72
N LEU A 53 -10.04 -11.74 -1.64
CA LEU A 53 -9.93 -12.24 -0.26
C LEU A 53 -11.06 -13.23 0.11
N LEU A 54 -12.31 -12.87 -0.16
CA LEU A 54 -13.48 -13.66 0.26
C LEU A 54 -13.71 -14.91 -0.60
N SER A 55 -13.27 -14.87 -1.86
CA SER A 55 -13.37 -16.01 -2.78
C SER A 55 -12.28 -17.06 -2.52
N TYR A 56 -11.24 -16.76 -1.75
CA TYR A 56 -10.14 -17.69 -1.51
C TYR A 56 -10.61 -18.97 -0.79
N LYS A 57 -10.46 -20.12 -1.46
CA LYS A 57 -10.65 -21.48 -0.91
C LYS A 57 -9.42 -22.33 -1.23
N GLY A 58 -8.24 -21.88 -0.81
CA GLY A 58 -7.01 -22.64 -0.93
C GLY A 58 -6.72 -23.53 0.29
N PRO A 59 -5.69 -24.39 0.23
CA PRO A 59 -5.32 -25.28 1.33
C PRO A 59 -4.72 -24.53 2.54
N LYS A 60 -4.35 -23.25 2.39
CA LYS A 60 -3.77 -22.44 3.47
C LYS A 60 -4.87 -21.84 4.35
N LYS A 61 -4.64 -21.81 5.67
CA LYS A 61 -5.62 -21.38 6.68
C LYS A 61 -6.07 -19.90 6.56
N SER A 62 -5.25 -19.02 5.98
CA SER A 62 -5.53 -17.57 5.92
C SER A 62 -6.14 -17.13 4.59
N ARG A 63 -7.16 -16.27 4.65
CA ARG A 63 -7.79 -15.64 3.48
C ARG A 63 -6.90 -14.61 2.76
N LEU A 64 -5.83 -14.13 3.41
CA LEU A 64 -4.88 -13.17 2.83
C LEU A 64 -4.19 -13.71 1.58
N TYR A 65 -4.06 -15.03 1.45
CA TYR A 65 -3.51 -15.67 0.26
C TYR A 65 -4.36 -15.46 -1.00
N GLY A 66 -5.60 -14.97 -0.87
CA GLY A 66 -6.39 -14.48 -2.00
C GLY A 66 -5.71 -13.37 -2.80
N LEU A 67 -4.84 -12.57 -2.16
CA LEU A 67 -4.11 -11.46 -2.77
C LEU A 67 -2.78 -11.86 -3.41
N GLU A 68 -2.41 -13.15 -3.39
CA GLU A 68 -1.12 -13.63 -3.89
C GLU A 68 -0.81 -13.18 -5.33
N ASN A 69 -1.83 -13.14 -6.21
CA ASN A 69 -1.66 -12.66 -7.59
C ASN A 69 -1.32 -11.16 -7.69
N LEU A 70 -1.72 -10.35 -6.72
CA LEU A 70 -1.40 -8.92 -6.67
C LEU A 70 -0.03 -8.71 -6.06
N THR A 71 0.25 -9.36 -4.93
CA THR A 71 1.53 -9.21 -4.23
C THR A 71 2.70 -9.77 -5.04
N ALA A 72 2.49 -10.84 -5.83
CA ALA A 72 3.51 -11.39 -6.72
C ALA A 72 3.90 -10.45 -7.87
N LYS A 73 3.09 -9.44 -8.18
CA LYS A 73 3.41 -8.43 -9.21
C LYS A 73 4.20 -7.25 -8.63
N LEU A 74 4.20 -7.07 -7.32
CA LEU A 74 4.99 -6.00 -6.70
C LEU A 74 6.48 -6.32 -6.86
N PRO A 75 7.29 -5.39 -7.40
CA PRO A 75 8.71 -5.62 -7.57
C PRO A 75 9.37 -5.77 -6.20
N ALA A 76 10.17 -6.82 -6.04
CA ALA A 76 10.93 -7.09 -4.82
C ALA A 76 12.38 -7.43 -5.14
N ILE A 77 13.30 -6.92 -4.31
CA ILE A 77 14.73 -7.20 -4.42
C ILE A 77 15.02 -8.61 -3.90
N LYS A 78 15.70 -9.43 -4.72
CA LYS A 78 16.13 -10.79 -4.33
C LYS A 78 17.32 -10.71 -3.38
N LYS A 79 17.40 -11.65 -2.44
CA LYS A 79 18.59 -11.80 -1.58
C LYS A 79 19.83 -12.13 -2.44
N ALA A 80 20.98 -11.62 -2.03
CA ALA A 80 22.25 -11.93 -2.69
C ALA A 80 22.53 -13.44 -2.69
N LYS A 81 23.12 -13.95 -3.78
CA LYS A 81 23.54 -15.35 -3.88
C LYS A 81 24.90 -15.51 -3.18
N GLY A 82 24.99 -16.46 -2.25
CA GLY A 82 26.24 -16.77 -1.55
C GLY A 82 26.59 -15.76 -0.45
N HIS A 83 27.81 -15.90 0.07
CA HIS A 83 28.32 -15.05 1.14
C HIS A 83 28.81 -13.70 0.61
N VAL A 84 28.30 -12.60 1.17
CA VAL A 84 28.76 -11.24 0.87
C VAL A 84 29.78 -10.80 1.94
N PRO A 85 31.03 -10.50 1.58
CA PRO A 85 32.03 -10.04 2.54
C PRO A 85 31.62 -8.74 3.24
N PHE A 86 32.04 -8.56 4.50
CA PHE A 86 31.65 -7.42 5.34
C PHE A 86 31.98 -6.06 4.70
N LYS A 87 33.13 -5.92 4.05
CA LYS A 87 33.56 -4.69 3.35
C LYS A 87 32.50 -4.21 2.36
N TYR A 88 31.90 -5.12 1.59
CA TYR A 88 30.86 -4.76 0.63
C TYR A 88 29.56 -4.34 1.31
N LYS A 89 29.17 -5.00 2.42
CA LYS A 89 28.01 -4.59 3.20
C LYS A 89 28.18 -3.16 3.71
N LEU A 90 29.34 -2.86 4.29
CA LEU A 90 29.65 -1.53 4.82
C LEU A 90 29.65 -0.46 3.70
N MET A 91 30.26 -0.76 2.56
CA MET A 91 30.28 0.13 1.40
C MET A 91 28.86 0.43 0.89
N TRP A 92 28.01 -0.60 0.74
CA TRP A 92 26.62 -0.41 0.31
C TRP A 92 25.79 0.37 1.33
N THR A 93 25.98 0.13 2.63
CA THR A 93 25.31 0.92 3.67
C THR A 93 25.70 2.39 3.58
N ALA A 94 27.00 2.70 3.45
CA ALA A 94 27.46 4.08 3.32
C ALA A 94 26.87 4.77 2.07
N VAL A 95 26.85 4.08 0.93
CA VAL A 95 26.26 4.60 -0.32
C VAL A 95 24.77 4.89 -0.14
N VAL A 96 24.01 3.97 0.45
CA VAL A 96 22.56 4.16 0.69
C VAL A 96 22.30 5.34 1.62
N VAL A 97 23.09 5.51 2.68
CA VAL A 97 22.97 6.64 3.60
C VAL A 97 23.24 7.97 2.89
N LEU A 98 24.26 8.03 2.03
CA LEU A 98 24.61 9.23 1.28
C LEU A 98 23.51 9.59 0.27
N ILE A 99 22.97 8.60 -0.44
CA ILE A 99 21.81 8.77 -1.32
C ILE A 99 20.59 9.25 -0.53
N TYR A 100 20.30 8.64 0.63
CA TYR A 100 19.19 9.06 1.48
C TYR A 100 19.32 10.54 1.87
N PHE A 101 20.50 10.94 2.34
CA PHE A 101 20.79 12.33 2.69
C PHE A 101 20.62 13.28 1.49
N ALA A 102 21.13 12.91 0.32
CA ALA A 102 20.96 13.72 -0.90
C ALA A 102 19.47 13.91 -1.26
N LEU A 103 18.68 12.83 -1.20
CA LEU A 103 17.25 12.87 -1.51
C LEU A 103 16.44 13.71 -0.49
N THR A 104 16.83 13.70 0.78
CA THR A 104 16.21 14.56 1.82
C THR A 104 16.38 16.05 1.53
N ASN A 105 17.44 16.44 0.80
CA ASN A 105 17.68 17.83 0.42
C ASN A 105 17.03 18.22 -0.93
N ILE A 106 16.35 17.29 -1.62
CA ILE A 106 15.67 17.56 -2.88
C ILE A 106 14.18 17.76 -2.62
N TYR A 107 13.69 18.97 -2.90
CA TYR A 107 12.27 19.31 -2.77
C TYR A 107 11.45 18.79 -3.96
N ILE A 108 10.21 18.37 -3.68
CA ILE A 108 9.26 17.95 -4.69
C ILE A 108 8.88 19.17 -5.55
N TYR A 109 8.88 18.97 -6.86
CA TYR A 109 8.53 20.01 -7.81
C TYR A 109 7.07 20.47 -7.65
N GLY A 110 6.83 21.78 -7.76
CA GLY A 110 5.49 22.37 -7.70
C GLY A 110 4.95 22.63 -6.29
N LEU A 111 5.78 22.48 -5.25
CA LEU A 111 5.38 22.83 -3.88
C LEU A 111 5.46 24.34 -3.62
N ASN A 112 4.36 24.91 -3.15
CA ASN A 112 4.35 26.24 -2.52
C ASN A 112 4.78 26.09 -1.06
N THR A 113 6.10 26.08 -0.82
CA THR A 113 6.70 25.89 0.51
C THR A 113 6.19 26.87 1.57
N SER A 114 5.70 28.05 1.18
CA SER A 114 5.11 29.05 2.09
C SER A 114 3.70 28.70 2.60
N LYS A 115 2.98 27.76 1.95
CA LYS A 115 1.62 27.35 2.34
C LYS A 115 1.53 25.89 2.79
N THR A 116 2.67 25.17 2.81
CA THR A 116 2.69 23.76 3.20
C THR A 116 2.68 23.64 4.72
N VAL A 117 1.64 23.00 5.26
CA VAL A 117 1.56 22.65 6.68
C VAL A 117 2.25 21.31 6.89
N ASP A 118 3.21 21.29 7.81
CA ASP A 118 3.88 20.07 8.23
C ASP A 118 3.04 19.31 9.27
N VAL A 119 2.24 18.35 8.80
CA VAL A 119 1.40 17.49 9.65
C VAL A 119 2.25 16.52 10.50
N PHE A 120 3.48 16.23 10.10
CA PHE A 120 4.35 15.23 10.75
C PHE A 120 5.44 15.84 11.61
N ALA A 121 5.41 17.15 11.91
CA ALA A 121 6.45 17.87 12.63
C ALA A 121 6.95 17.12 13.88
N SER A 122 6.02 16.69 14.73
CA SER A 122 6.31 15.95 15.98
C SER A 122 6.90 14.56 15.76
N PHE A 123 6.65 13.95 14.61
CA PHE A 123 7.10 12.60 14.28
C PHE A 123 8.38 12.56 13.44
N ARG A 124 8.89 13.72 12.97
CA ARG A 124 10.07 13.78 12.10
C ARG A 124 11.32 13.18 12.70
N ALA A 125 11.55 13.39 13.99
CA ALA A 125 12.70 12.81 14.68
C ALA A 125 12.67 11.28 14.67
N ILE A 126 11.48 10.67 14.64
CA ILE A 126 11.28 9.22 14.64
C ILE A 126 11.32 8.67 13.21
N PHE A 127 10.61 9.32 12.28
CA PHE A 127 10.50 8.83 10.90
C PHE A 127 11.61 9.31 9.98
N ALA A 128 12.51 10.18 10.45
CA ALA A 128 13.61 10.74 9.67
C ALA A 128 13.17 11.35 8.33
N GLY A 129 11.99 11.98 8.30
CA GLY A 129 11.42 12.65 7.12
C GLY A 129 11.59 14.18 7.14
N ALA A 130 11.49 14.83 5.98
CA ALA A 130 11.65 16.28 5.84
C ALA A 130 10.60 16.92 4.91
N SER A 131 9.99 18.02 5.34
CA SER A 131 8.81 18.62 4.67
C SER A 131 9.06 18.91 3.22
N GLY A 132 8.19 18.39 2.38
CA GLY A 132 8.23 18.70 0.95
C GLY A 132 9.50 18.20 0.25
N SER A 133 10.34 17.41 0.92
CA SER A 133 11.43 16.69 0.27
C SER A 133 10.92 15.41 -0.38
N LEU A 134 11.75 14.76 -1.21
CA LEU A 134 11.47 13.39 -1.67
C LEU A 134 11.33 12.39 -0.50
N MET A 135 11.85 12.74 0.68
CA MET A 135 11.76 11.97 1.92
C MET A 135 10.70 12.52 2.88
N ASP A 136 9.62 13.16 2.39
CA ASP A 136 8.57 13.77 3.22
C ASP A 136 7.99 12.83 4.29
N LEU A 137 7.66 11.60 3.89
CA LEU A 137 7.14 10.56 4.80
C LEU A 137 8.24 9.78 5.54
N GLY A 138 9.51 9.94 5.13
CA GLY A 138 10.66 9.20 5.66
C GLY A 138 10.45 7.67 5.67
N ILE A 139 10.84 7.02 6.76
CA ILE A 139 10.66 5.57 6.97
C ILE A 139 9.28 5.19 7.54
N GLY A 140 8.42 6.19 7.81
CA GLY A 140 7.16 6.02 8.55
C GLY A 140 6.28 4.87 8.02
N PRO A 141 5.94 4.82 6.73
CA PRO A 141 5.09 3.76 6.19
C PRO A 141 5.62 2.34 6.40
N ILE A 142 6.95 2.14 6.35
CA ILE A 142 7.58 0.82 6.52
C ILE A 142 7.51 0.40 7.99
N VAL A 143 7.82 1.32 8.91
CA VAL A 143 7.80 1.06 10.35
C VAL A 143 6.37 0.87 10.86
N THR A 144 5.42 1.69 10.42
CA THR A 144 4.02 1.52 10.84
C THR A 144 3.44 0.21 10.31
N ALA A 145 3.73 -0.17 9.06
CA ALA A 145 3.29 -1.45 8.52
C ALA A 145 3.87 -2.64 9.30
N SER A 146 5.14 -2.57 9.72
CA SER A 146 5.76 -3.65 10.52
C SER A 146 5.17 -3.74 11.92
N ILE A 147 4.90 -2.63 12.59
CA ILE A 147 4.23 -2.60 13.91
C ILE A 147 2.85 -3.25 13.81
N VAL A 148 2.02 -2.82 12.85
CA VAL A 148 0.68 -3.39 12.65
C VAL A 148 0.76 -4.89 12.38
N MET A 149 1.67 -5.34 11.52
CA MET A 149 1.82 -6.76 11.19
C MET A 149 2.30 -7.59 12.39
N GLN A 150 3.24 -7.08 13.18
CA GLN A 150 3.73 -7.76 14.40
C GLN A 150 2.62 -7.89 15.44
N LEU A 151 1.76 -6.88 15.61
CA LEU A 151 0.59 -6.94 16.50
C LEU A 151 -0.41 -8.03 16.08
N PHE A 152 -0.60 -8.25 14.78
CA PHE A 152 -1.48 -9.33 14.28
C PHE A 152 -0.86 -10.72 14.30
N ALA A 153 0.48 -10.84 14.29
CA ALA A 153 1.17 -12.12 14.26
C ALA A 153 1.57 -12.65 15.64
N GLY A 154 1.67 -11.77 16.65
CA GLY A 154 2.22 -12.06 17.98
C GLY A 154 1.25 -11.83 19.15
N ALA A 155 -0.04 -11.60 18.89
CA ALA A 155 -1.10 -11.69 19.88
C ALA A 155 -1.88 -13.01 19.72
#